data_AF-A0A2M9V5K3-F1
#
_entry.id   AF-A0A2M9V5K3-F1
#
_cell.length_a   1.000
_cell.length_b   1.000
_cell.length_c   1.000
_cell.angle_alpha   90.00
_cell.angle_beta   90.00
_cell.angle_gamma   90.00
#
_symmetry.space_group_name_H-M   'P 1'
#
loop_
_entity.id
_entity.type
_entity.pdbx_description
1 polymer ?
#
loop_
_entity_poly.entity_id
_entity_poly.type
_entity_poly.pdbx_seq_one_letter_code
_entity_poly.pdbx_strand_id
1 'polypeptide(L)'
;MKKLTCLITLFLFISIGYINAETMASRKKIKMKVETQHHQRSLPPPCPAEAFTCGNTVDLIFRETNKTAVVTIMNLDTGEAIHYNVSTNDCSISIDLGNNQSESNYNIELILDGKAYTGEFTTNEI
;
A
#
# COMPACT_ATOMS: atom_id res chain seq x y z
N MET A 1 40.77 -16.47 -12.01
CA MET A 1 39.30 -16.74 -12.06
C MET A 1 38.59 -16.37 -10.76
N LYS A 2 39.01 -16.85 -9.56
CA LYS A 2 38.32 -16.58 -8.28
C LYS A 2 38.13 -15.10 -7.90
N LYS A 3 39.08 -14.22 -8.24
CA LYS A 3 39.00 -12.77 -7.95
C LYS A 3 37.94 -12.04 -8.79
N LEU A 4 37.72 -12.48 -10.03
CA LEU A 4 36.73 -11.88 -10.93
C LEU A 4 35.30 -12.28 -10.51
N THR A 5 35.10 -13.53 -10.12
CA THR A 5 33.81 -14.02 -9.59
C THR A 5 33.41 -13.30 -8.31
N CYS A 6 34.37 -13.05 -7.41
CA CYS A 6 34.14 -12.32 -6.15
C CYS A 6 33.71 -10.85 -6.40
N LEU A 7 34.33 -10.19 -7.38
CA LEU A 7 34.00 -8.81 -7.74
C LEU A 7 32.58 -8.71 -8.33
N ILE A 8 32.20 -9.66 -9.19
CA ILE A 8 30.86 -9.72 -9.78
C ILE A 8 29.80 -9.97 -8.71
N THR A 9 30.04 -10.90 -7.78
CA THR A 9 29.10 -11.14 -6.67
C THR A 9 28.93 -9.91 -5.79
N LEU A 10 30.03 -9.22 -5.46
CA LEU A 10 29.96 -8.01 -4.64
C LEU A 10 29.19 -6.89 -5.34
N PHE A 11 29.42 -6.70 -6.64
CA PHE A 11 28.69 -5.71 -7.44
C PHE A 11 27.19 -6.02 -7.49
N LEU A 12 26.81 -7.30 -7.66
CA LEU A 12 25.42 -7.74 -7.64
C LEU A 12 24.74 -7.44 -6.29
N PHE A 13 25.38 -7.77 -5.17
CA PHE A 13 24.83 -7.48 -3.84
C PHE A 13 24.63 -5.98 -3.60
N ILE A 14 25.58 -5.16 -4.04
CA ILE A 14 25.49 -3.71 -3.93
C ILE A 14 24.32 -3.20 -4.78
N SER A 15 24.21 -3.64 -6.05
CA SER A 15 23.13 -3.20 -6.94
C SER A 15 21.72 -3.57 -6.46
N ILE A 16 21.54 -4.76 -5.86
CA ILE A 16 20.25 -5.15 -5.26
C ILE A 16 19.93 -4.26 -4.04
N GLY A 17 20.93 -3.94 -3.21
CA GLY A 17 20.77 -3.03 -2.08
C GLY A 17 20.36 -1.62 -2.50
N TYR A 18 20.95 -1.08 -3.58
CA TYR A 18 20.60 0.24 -4.10
C TYR A 18 19.16 0.30 -4.64
N ILE A 19 18.72 -0.69 -5.44
CA ILE A 19 17.35 -0.73 -5.98
C ILE A 19 16.31 -0.82 -4.85
N ASN A 20 16.59 -1.62 -3.82
CA ASN A 20 15.71 -1.75 -2.66
C ASN A 20 15.65 -0.46 -1.81
N ALA A 21 16.75 0.30 -1.72
CA ALA A 21 16.79 1.56 -0.99
C ALA A 21 16.00 2.67 -1.73
N GLU A 22 16.13 2.76 -3.05
CA GLU A 22 15.37 3.73 -3.86
C GLU A 22 13.87 3.45 -3.84
N THR A 23 13.47 2.18 -3.96
CA THR A 23 12.05 1.77 -3.87
C THR A 23 11.47 2.06 -2.48
N MET A 24 12.22 1.88 -1.40
CA MET A 24 11.79 2.24 -0.05
C MET A 24 11.76 3.77 0.18
N ALA A 25 12.67 4.53 -0.44
CA ALA A 25 12.74 5.98 -0.31
C ALA A 25 11.59 6.72 -1.02
N SER A 26 11.01 6.11 -2.06
CA SER A 26 9.89 6.68 -2.83
C SER A 26 8.51 6.44 -2.18
N ARG A 27 8.41 5.51 -1.21
CA ARG A 27 7.12 5.14 -0.59
C ARG A 27 6.56 6.26 0.28
N LYS A 28 5.30 6.63 0.04
CA LYS A 28 4.55 7.56 0.91
C LYS A 28 3.51 6.79 1.72
N LYS A 29 3.46 7.01 3.03
CA LYS A 29 2.48 6.36 3.91
C LYS A 29 1.11 7.02 3.78
N ILE A 30 0.07 6.21 3.56
CA ILE A 30 -1.33 6.64 3.55
C ILE A 30 -1.84 6.66 5.00
N LYS A 31 -2.44 7.77 5.41
CA LYS A 31 -2.96 7.92 6.77
C LYS A 31 -4.34 7.27 6.89
N MET A 32 -4.35 5.98 7.24
CA MET A 32 -5.58 5.22 7.48
C MET A 32 -6.26 5.66 8.78
N LYS A 33 -7.58 5.85 8.74
CA LYS A 33 -8.44 6.16 9.89
C LYS A 33 -9.55 5.12 9.96
N VAL A 34 -9.93 4.69 11.15
CA VAL A 34 -11.12 3.85 11.30
C VAL A 34 -12.37 4.72 11.09
N GLU A 35 -13.34 4.17 10.38
CA GLU A 35 -14.64 4.79 10.25
C GLU A 35 -15.48 4.43 11.48
N THR A 36 -15.52 5.33 12.47
CA THR A 36 -16.26 5.09 13.69
C THR A 36 -17.77 5.23 13.45
N GLN A 37 -18.49 4.11 13.55
CA GLN A 37 -19.90 4.18 13.95
C GLN A 37 -19.95 4.59 15.43
N HIS A 38 -20.55 5.75 15.71
CA HIS A 38 -20.71 6.37 17.03
C HIS A 38 -20.89 5.37 18.20
N HIS A 39 -19.96 5.29 19.17
CA HIS A 39 -20.32 5.18 20.61
C HIS A 39 -19.20 5.16 21.68
N GLN A 40 -17.89 5.28 21.39
CA GLN A 40 -16.87 5.17 22.45
C GLN A 40 -15.97 6.41 22.59
N ARG A 41 -15.80 6.87 23.84
CA ARG A 41 -14.91 7.98 24.26
C ARG A 41 -13.41 7.62 24.24
N SER A 42 -13.06 6.38 23.90
CA SER A 42 -11.67 5.94 23.77
C SER A 42 -11.12 6.33 22.40
N LEU A 43 -9.80 6.55 22.33
CA LEU A 43 -9.12 6.67 21.05
C LEU A 43 -9.42 5.42 20.20
N PRO A 44 -9.78 5.60 18.92
CA PRO A 44 -9.99 4.46 18.04
C PRO A 44 -8.71 3.62 17.95
N PRO A 45 -8.82 2.28 17.93
CA PRO A 45 -7.66 1.43 17.73
C PRO A 45 -7.01 1.75 16.37
N PRO A 46 -5.67 1.70 16.28
CA PRO A 46 -4.98 1.94 15.02
C PRO A 46 -5.38 0.91 13.97
N CYS A 47 -5.28 1.28 12.69
CA CYS A 47 -5.46 0.36 11.58
C CYS A 47 -4.49 -0.84 11.73
N PRO A 48 -4.97 -2.09 11.65
CA PRO A 48 -4.12 -3.27 11.71
C PRO A 48 -3.33 -3.53 10.40
N ALA A 49 -3.51 -2.68 9.39
CA ALA A 49 -2.72 -2.64 8.17
C ALA A 49 -2.00 -1.28 8.03
N GLU A 50 -0.80 -1.31 7.45
CA GLU A 50 -0.12 -0.11 6.96
C GLU A 50 -0.32 -0.01 5.44
N ALA A 51 -0.69 1.17 4.98
CA ALA A 51 -0.93 1.43 3.56
C ALA A 51 0.10 2.43 3.03
N PHE A 52 0.61 2.18 1.82
CA PHE A 52 1.64 3.00 1.18
C PHE A 52 1.34 3.18 -0.31
N THR A 53 1.72 4.33 -0.86
CA THR A 53 1.85 4.50 -2.31
C THR A 53 3.32 4.41 -2.71
N CYS A 54 3.58 3.74 -3.83
CA CYS A 54 4.89 3.64 -4.46
C CYS A 54 4.70 3.81 -5.96
N GLY A 55 4.91 5.02 -6.48
CA GLY A 55 4.51 5.35 -7.85
C GLY A 55 3.00 5.15 -8.03
N ASN A 56 2.65 4.23 -8.91
CA ASN A 56 1.27 3.90 -9.26
C ASN A 56 0.73 2.65 -8.54
N THR A 57 1.51 2.09 -7.62
CA THR A 57 1.11 0.94 -6.82
C THR A 57 0.67 1.38 -5.42
N VAL A 58 -0.39 0.77 -4.91
CA VAL A 58 -0.80 0.85 -3.51
C VAL A 58 -0.46 -0.48 -2.83
N ASP A 59 0.37 -0.41 -1.79
CA ASP A 59 0.75 -1.56 -0.98
C ASP A 59 0.05 -1.50 0.38
N LEU A 60 -0.65 -2.57 0.73
CA LEU A 60 -1.20 -2.84 2.06
C LEU A 60 -0.37 -3.93 2.72
N ILE A 61 0.15 -3.67 3.92
CA ILE A 61 0.92 -4.64 4.72
C ILE A 61 0.16 -4.89 6.01
N PHE A 62 -0.31 -6.11 6.21
CA PHE A 62 -1.02 -6.50 7.43
C PHE A 62 -0.02 -6.83 8.54
N ARG A 63 -0.30 -6.39 9.77
CA ARG A 63 0.56 -6.71 10.94
C ARG A 63 0.53 -8.20 11.28
N GLU A 64 -0.59 -8.84 10.99
CA GLU A 64 -0.83 -10.27 11.12
C GLU A 64 -1.56 -10.73 9.86
N THR A 65 -1.50 -12.02 9.53
CA THR A 65 -2.25 -12.59 8.41
C THR A 65 -3.73 -12.24 8.51
N ASN A 66 -4.30 -11.61 7.47
CA ASN A 66 -5.71 -11.24 7.48
C ASN A 66 -6.60 -12.49 7.37
N LYS A 67 -7.77 -12.52 8.03
CA LYS A 67 -8.76 -13.57 7.77
C LYS A 67 -9.47 -13.32 6.46
N THR A 68 -10.01 -12.12 6.31
CA THR A 68 -10.61 -11.62 5.07
C THR A 68 -10.45 -10.11 5.04
N ALA A 69 -9.90 -9.59 3.95
CA ALA A 69 -9.83 -8.17 3.67
C ALA A 69 -10.59 -7.89 2.37
N VAL A 70 -11.40 -6.84 2.40
CA VAL A 70 -12.00 -6.27 1.18
C VAL A 70 -11.39 -4.90 0.99
N VAL A 71 -10.88 -4.64 -0.21
CA VAL A 71 -10.24 -3.38 -0.56
C VAL A 71 -10.98 -2.77 -1.73
N THR A 72 -11.40 -1.51 -1.56
CA THR A 72 -11.99 -0.71 -2.62
C THR A 72 -11.14 0.54 -2.82
N ILE A 73 -10.85 0.89 -4.07
CA ILE A 73 -10.19 2.16 -4.40
C ILE A 73 -11.14 2.96 -5.29
N MET A 74 -11.42 4.19 -4.85
CA MET A 74 -12.32 5.12 -5.51
C MET A 74 -11.53 6.33 -5.99
N ASN A 75 -11.71 6.70 -7.25
CA ASN A 75 -11.26 7.98 -7.77
C ASN A 75 -12.21 9.06 -7.23
N LEU A 76 -11.68 10.01 -6.47
CA LEU A 76 -12.48 11.08 -5.85
C LEU A 76 -12.87 12.17 -6.85
N ASP A 77 -12.16 12.30 -7.96
CA ASP A 77 -12.45 13.27 -9.02
C ASP A 77 -13.66 12.81 -9.85
N THR A 78 -13.78 11.50 -10.13
CA THR A 78 -14.90 10.93 -10.91
C THR A 78 -16.01 10.31 -10.04
N GLY A 79 -15.70 9.96 -8.79
CA GLY A 79 -16.58 9.18 -7.92
C GLY A 79 -16.68 7.70 -8.29
N GLU A 80 -15.86 7.21 -9.22
CA GLU A 80 -15.90 5.82 -9.67
C GLU A 80 -14.96 4.92 -8.85
N ALA A 81 -15.45 3.71 -8.53
CA ALA A 81 -14.61 2.65 -7.98
C ALA A 81 -13.74 2.06 -9.10
N ILE A 82 -12.43 2.31 -9.03
CA ILE A 82 -11.45 1.85 -10.03
C ILE A 82 -10.83 0.50 -9.69
N HIS A 83 -10.96 0.06 -8.44
CA HIS A 83 -10.46 -1.24 -8.00
C HIS A 83 -11.34 -1.84 -6.91
N TYR A 84 -11.47 -3.16 -6.95
CA TYR A 84 -12.10 -3.98 -5.93
C TYR A 84 -11.34 -5.29 -5.78
N ASN A 85 -10.95 -5.63 -4.56
CA ASN A 85 -10.23 -6.86 -4.25
C ASN A 85 -10.77 -7.52 -2.98
N VAL A 86 -10.81 -8.85 -2.98
CA VAL A 86 -11.03 -9.66 -1.78
C VAL A 86 -9.83 -10.57 -1.62
N SER A 87 -9.20 -10.50 -0.45
CA SER A 87 -8.02 -11.27 -0.07
C SER A 87 -8.31 -12.04 1.21
N THR A 88 -7.75 -13.25 1.33
CA THR A 88 -7.94 -14.14 2.48
C THR A 88 -6.64 -14.83 2.84
N ASN A 89 -6.25 -14.80 4.11
CA ASN A 89 -5.03 -15.43 4.63
C ASN A 89 -3.73 -14.90 3.99
N ASP A 90 -3.70 -13.63 3.59
CA ASP A 90 -2.54 -12.94 3.07
C ASP A 90 -1.88 -12.03 4.14
N CYS A 91 -0.58 -11.77 3.97
CA CYS A 91 0.16 -10.82 4.81
C CYS A 91 0.29 -9.44 4.14
N SER A 92 -0.04 -9.34 2.85
CA SER A 92 0.04 -8.10 2.09
C SER A 92 -0.81 -8.15 0.83
N ILE A 93 -1.25 -6.99 0.36
CA ILE A 93 -1.90 -6.79 -0.94
C ILE A 93 -1.13 -5.70 -1.68
N SER A 94 -0.87 -5.91 -2.97
CA SER A 94 -0.26 -4.91 -3.84
C SER A 94 -1.18 -4.68 -5.04
N ILE A 95 -1.55 -3.42 -5.26
CA ILE A 95 -2.55 -3.03 -6.26
C ILE A 95 -1.89 -2.06 -7.23
N ASP A 96 -1.76 -2.45 -8.50
CA ASP A 96 -1.37 -1.55 -9.58
C ASP A 96 -2.61 -0.80 -10.07
N LEU A 97 -2.57 0.54 -10.03
CA LEU A 97 -3.66 1.40 -10.48
C LEU A 97 -3.68 1.62 -12.00
N GLY A 98 -2.74 1.04 -12.76
CA GLY A 98 -2.55 1.25 -14.20
C GLY A 98 -2.03 2.65 -14.56
N ASN A 99 -1.53 2.84 -15.79
CA ASN A 99 -0.92 4.10 -16.23
C ASN A 99 -1.92 5.27 -16.41
N ASN A 100 -2.52 5.76 -15.33
CA ASN A 100 -3.30 6.98 -15.33
C ASN A 100 -2.34 8.14 -15.06
N GLN A 101 -1.80 8.71 -16.14
CA GLN A 101 -0.77 9.75 -16.13
C GLN A 101 -1.24 11.10 -15.55
N SER A 102 -2.49 11.23 -15.12
CA SER A 102 -2.98 12.42 -14.43
C SER A 102 -2.90 12.22 -12.92
N GLU A 103 -2.28 13.17 -12.22
CA GLU A 103 -2.40 13.30 -10.77
C GLU A 103 -3.89 13.33 -10.41
N SER A 104 -4.34 12.29 -9.69
CA SER A 104 -5.72 12.12 -9.26
C SER A 104 -5.78 11.88 -7.76
N ASN A 105 -6.89 12.30 -7.17
CA ASN A 105 -7.18 12.06 -5.76
C ASN A 105 -7.94 10.76 -5.63
N TYR A 106 -7.50 9.90 -4.71
CA TYR A 106 -8.12 8.62 -4.45
C TYR A 106 -8.45 8.45 -2.98
N ASN A 107 -9.47 7.65 -2.70
CA ASN A 107 -9.73 7.09 -1.40
C ASN A 107 -9.59 5.57 -1.46
N ILE A 108 -8.84 5.01 -0.52
CA ILE A 108 -8.82 3.58 -0.24
C ILE A 108 -9.75 3.30 0.93
N GLU A 109 -10.66 2.34 0.75
CA GLU A 109 -11.44 1.72 1.80
C GLU A 109 -10.93 0.30 2.01
N LEU A 110 -10.59 -0.03 3.25
CA LEU A 110 -10.25 -1.38 3.69
C LEU A 110 -11.29 -1.83 4.71
N ILE A 111 -12.01 -2.90 4.38
CA ILE A 111 -12.85 -3.62 5.33
C ILE A 111 -12.05 -4.81 5.83
N LEU A 112 -11.75 -4.81 7.13
CA LEU A 112 -10.97 -5.85 7.79
C LEU A 112 -11.63 -6.22 9.11
N ASP A 113 -11.95 -7.51 9.27
CA ASP A 113 -12.64 -8.06 10.45
C ASP A 113 -13.91 -7.28 10.85
N GLY A 114 -14.69 -6.86 9.85
CA GLY A 114 -15.96 -6.14 10.04
C GLY A 114 -15.80 -4.66 10.42
N LYS A 115 -14.58 -4.11 10.37
CA LYS A 115 -14.30 -2.68 10.57
C LYS A 115 -13.86 -2.06 9.27
N ALA A 116 -14.39 -0.87 8.97
CA ALA A 116 -13.98 -0.07 7.83
C ALA A 116 -12.85 0.90 8.23
N TYR A 117 -11.85 1.00 7.37
CA TYR A 117 -10.74 1.93 7.49
C TYR A 117 -10.60 2.68 6.18
N THR A 118 -10.46 3.99 6.23
CA THR A 118 -10.35 4.85 5.05
C THR A 118 -9.07 5.67 5.06
N GLY A 119 -8.56 5.97 3.87
CA GLY A 119 -7.37 6.79 3.69
C GLY A 119 -7.39 7.47 2.34
N GLU A 120 -7.08 8.76 2.32
CA GLU A 120 -6.94 9.53 1.09
C GLU A 120 -5.47 9.56 0.65
N PHE A 121 -5.24 9.49 -0.66
CA PHE A 121 -3.92 9.56 -1.25
C PHE A 121 -3.97 10.15 -2.66
N THR A 122 -2.82 10.64 -3.13
CA THR A 122 -2.60 11.05 -4.51
C THR A 122 -1.54 10.17 -5.15
N THR A 123 -1.69 9.92 -6.45
CA THR A 123 -0.61 9.35 -7.27
C THR A 123 0.17 10.53 -7.86
N ASN A 124 1.44 10.67 -7.51
CA ASN A 124 2.30 11.65 -8.17
C ASN A 124 2.84 11.05 -9.47
N GLU A 125 2.99 11.87 -10.50
CA GLU A 125 3.95 11.59 -11.57
C GLU A 125 5.34 11.42 -10.93
N ILE A 126 6.03 10.33 -11.26
CA ILE A 126 7.43 10.10 -10.89
C ILE A 126 8.33 10.99 -11.73
#